data_AF-A0A5J4PQN7-F1
#
_entry.id   AF-A0A5J4PQN7-F1
#
_cell.length_a   1.000
_cell.length_b   1.000
_cell.length_c   1.000
_cell.angle_alpha   90.00
_cell.angle_beta   90.00
_cell.angle_gamma   90.00
#
_symmetry.space_group_name_H-M   'P 1'
#
loop_
_entity.id
_entity.type
_entity.pdbx_description
1 polymer ?
#
loop_
_entity_poly.entity_id
_entity_poly.type
_entity_poly.pdbx_seq_one_letter_code
_entity_poly.pdbx_strand_id
1 'polypeptide(L)'
;MLNMNSVDWADLGKTDLLPPEQQLNKPELLFEKIEDNVIEEQIQKLLDTKKVNEASEYKAKPVCGNIEFDDFMKLDIRVGTVLECKKVPKADKLLQFKIDDGLKTRTIVSGIAKCYNPEELTGKQICFVANLAPRTLKGIVSEGM
;
A
#
# COMPACT_ATOMS: atom_id res chain seq x y z
N MET A 1 16.90 -43.50 -7.22
CA MET A 1 17.84 -43.87 -6.14
C MET A 1 17.96 -45.36 -5.87
N LEU A 2 16.89 -46.14 -5.63
CA LEU A 2 17.04 -47.57 -5.24
C LEU A 2 16.56 -48.61 -6.28
N ASN A 3 15.98 -48.19 -7.41
CA ASN A 3 15.51 -49.08 -8.48
C ASN A 3 14.63 -50.26 -7.98
N MET A 4 13.67 -49.96 -7.11
CA MET A 4 12.70 -50.94 -6.55
C MET A 4 11.32 -50.70 -7.17
N ASN A 5 10.61 -51.78 -7.51
CA ASN A 5 9.29 -51.68 -8.16
C ASN A 5 8.15 -51.33 -7.18
N SER A 6 8.28 -51.69 -5.90
CA SER A 6 7.31 -51.36 -4.85
C SER A 6 7.93 -51.56 -3.46
N VAL A 7 7.67 -50.63 -2.55
CA VAL A 7 7.99 -50.75 -1.12
C VAL A 7 6.68 -50.56 -0.36
N ASP A 8 6.28 -51.56 0.44
CA ASP A 8 5.06 -51.49 1.24
C ASP A 8 5.36 -51.18 2.70
N TRP A 9 4.40 -50.58 3.42
CA TRP A 9 4.54 -50.21 4.83
C TRP A 9 4.77 -51.42 5.74
N ALA A 10 4.35 -52.62 5.30
CA ALA A 10 4.58 -53.88 6.01
C ALA A 10 6.06 -54.35 5.97
N ASP A 11 6.88 -53.79 5.08
CA ASP A 11 8.29 -54.15 4.93
C ASP A 11 9.23 -53.28 5.78
N LEU A 12 8.69 -52.30 6.51
CA LEU A 12 9.45 -51.47 7.45
C LEU A 12 10.09 -52.32 8.55
N GLY A 13 11.42 -52.23 8.68
CA GLY A 13 12.19 -52.93 9.70
C GLY A 13 12.87 -54.23 9.22
N LYS A 14 12.63 -54.66 7.98
CA LYS A 14 13.42 -55.72 7.36
C LYS A 14 14.80 -55.18 6.96
N THR A 15 15.86 -55.94 7.24
CA THR A 15 17.24 -55.57 6.91
C THR A 15 17.68 -56.02 5.52
N ASP A 16 16.83 -56.78 4.81
CA ASP A 16 17.14 -57.42 3.52
C ASP A 16 16.28 -56.85 2.37
N LEU A 17 16.01 -55.54 2.42
CA LEU A 17 15.17 -54.85 1.44
C LEU A 17 15.85 -54.64 0.08
N LEU A 18 17.18 -54.76 0.05
CA LEU A 18 18.00 -54.62 -1.16
C LEU A 18 18.83 -55.88 -1.31
N PRO A 19 18.49 -56.78 -2.24
CA PRO A 19 19.28 -57.97 -2.52
C PRO A 19 20.71 -57.58 -2.95
N PRO A 20 21.73 -58.37 -2.56
CA PRO A 20 23.06 -58.21 -3.11
C PRO A 20 23.01 -58.32 -4.64
N GLU A 21 23.74 -57.44 -5.34
CA GLU A 21 23.79 -57.28 -6.81
C GLU A 21 22.66 -56.43 -7.46
N GLN A 22 21.79 -55.78 -6.69
CA GLN A 22 20.78 -54.87 -7.27
C GLN A 22 21.40 -53.60 -7.88
N GLN A 23 21.18 -53.38 -9.18
CA GLN A 23 21.66 -52.21 -9.89
C GLN A 23 20.84 -50.96 -9.51
N LEU A 24 21.49 -49.99 -8.87
CA LEU A 24 20.91 -48.71 -8.52
C LEU A 24 20.65 -47.85 -9.78
N ASN A 25 19.63 -46.99 -9.70
CA ASN A 25 19.38 -46.00 -10.75
C ASN A 25 20.50 -44.96 -10.80
N LYS A 26 20.66 -44.32 -11.96
CA LYS A 26 21.62 -43.23 -12.13
C LYS A 26 21.39 -42.15 -11.05
N PRO A 27 22.45 -41.67 -10.39
CA PRO A 27 22.31 -40.63 -9.38
C PRO A 27 21.85 -39.33 -10.05
N GLU A 28 20.72 -38.80 -9.59
CA GLU A 28 20.20 -37.50 -9.97
C GLU A 28 20.30 -36.55 -8.78
N LEU A 29 20.47 -35.26 -9.07
CA LEU A 29 20.56 -34.22 -8.04
C LEU A 29 19.19 -34.08 -7.37
N LEU A 30 19.06 -34.45 -6.09
CA LEU A 30 17.77 -34.41 -5.38
C LEU A 30 17.30 -32.99 -5.06
N PHE A 31 18.25 -32.07 -4.89
CA PHE A 31 17.98 -30.69 -4.54
C PHE A 31 18.94 -29.80 -5.33
N GLU A 32 18.37 -28.91 -6.14
CA GLU A 32 19.10 -27.82 -6.75
C GLU A 32 19.16 -26.65 -5.76
N LYS A 33 20.33 -26.00 -5.69
CA LYS A 33 20.47 -24.77 -4.91
C LYS A 33 19.57 -23.72 -5.55
N ILE A 34 18.69 -23.13 -4.75
CA ILE A 34 17.85 -22.03 -5.22
C ILE A 34 18.78 -20.84 -5.43
N GLU A 35 18.92 -20.42 -6.69
CA GLU A 35 19.67 -19.22 -7.06
C GLU A 35 18.85 -17.96 -6.75
N ASP A 36 19.53 -16.86 -6.43
CA ASP A 36 18.91 -15.62 -5.93
C ASP A 36 17.82 -15.06 -6.87
N ASN A 37 17.97 -15.28 -8.18
CA ASN A 37 17.01 -14.86 -9.20
C ASN A 37 15.62 -15.53 -9.05
N VAL A 38 15.57 -16.81 -8.65
CA VAL A 38 14.30 -17.54 -8.45
C VAL A 38 13.55 -16.99 -7.24
N ILE A 39 14.30 -16.56 -6.21
CA ILE A 39 13.76 -15.94 -5.00
C ILE A 39 13.14 -14.58 -5.34
N GLU A 40 13.85 -13.77 -6.12
CA GLU A 40 13.38 -12.45 -6.56
C GLU A 40 12.08 -12.54 -7.37
N GLU A 41 11.99 -13.46 -8.33
CA GLU A 41 10.78 -13.68 -9.13
C GLU A 41 9.57 -14.09 -8.27
N GLN A 42 9.78 -14.93 -7.25
CA GLN A 42 8.72 -15.35 -6.34
C GLN A 42 8.29 -14.22 -5.39
N ILE A 43 9.22 -13.40 -4.91
CA ILE A 43 8.91 -12.20 -4.12
C ILE A 43 8.10 -11.21 -4.98
N GLN A 44 8.46 -11.04 -6.24
CA GLN A 44 7.76 -10.12 -7.14
C GLN A 44 6.32 -10.60 -7.43
N LYS A 45 6.12 -11.90 -7.70
CA LYS A 45 4.78 -12.50 -7.81
C LYS A 45 3.93 -12.28 -6.54
N LEU A 46 4.51 -12.40 -5.35
CA LEU A 46 3.80 -12.15 -4.09
C LEU A 46 3.42 -10.68 -3.92
N LEU A 47 4.30 -9.75 -4.30
CA LEU A 47 4.04 -8.31 -4.24
C LEU A 47 2.95 -7.88 -5.23
N ASP A 48 2.98 -8.42 -6.45
CA ASP A 48 1.96 -8.10 -7.46
C ASP A 48 0.60 -8.69 -7.07
N THR A 49 0.57 -9.91 -6.51
CA THR A 49 -0.64 -10.50 -5.96
C THR A 49 -1.22 -9.68 -4.81
N LYS A 50 -0.38 -9.14 -3.91
CA LYS A 50 -0.82 -8.23 -2.84
C LYS A 50 -1.42 -6.95 -3.38
N LYS A 51 -0.78 -6.30 -4.36
CA LYS A 51 -1.28 -5.06 -4.98
C LYS A 51 -2.63 -5.28 -5.67
N VAL A 52 -2.81 -6.41 -6.34
CA VAL A 52 -4.07 -6.77 -7.01
C VAL A 52 -5.17 -7.03 -5.98
N ASN A 53 -4.86 -7.68 -4.85
CA ASN A 53 -5.82 -7.88 -3.76
C ASN A 53 -6.21 -6.57 -3.07
N GLU A 54 -5.25 -5.67 -2.81
CA GLU A 54 -5.54 -4.35 -2.22
C GLU A 54 -6.39 -3.47 -3.15
N ALA A 55 -6.16 -3.54 -4.47
CA ALA A 55 -6.95 -2.80 -5.45
C ALA A 55 -8.37 -3.37 -5.61
N SER A 56 -8.54 -4.69 -5.50
CA SER A 56 -9.85 -5.35 -5.63
C SER A 56 -10.71 -5.28 -4.36
N GLU A 57 -10.10 -5.09 -3.18
CA GLU A 57 -10.82 -4.87 -1.92
C GLU A 57 -11.29 -3.42 -1.71
N TYR A 58 -10.95 -2.48 -2.60
CA TYR A 58 -11.46 -1.11 -2.52
C TYR A 58 -12.96 -1.05 -2.84
N LYS A 59 -13.78 -1.18 -1.80
CA LYS A 59 -15.22 -0.92 -1.88
C LYS A 59 -15.46 0.59 -1.78
N ALA A 60 -15.61 1.23 -2.95
CA ALA A 60 -16.06 2.61 -3.02
C ALA A 60 -17.39 2.77 -2.28
N LYS A 61 -17.49 3.77 -1.40
CA LYS A 61 -18.76 4.07 -0.72
C LYS A 61 -19.80 4.48 -1.76
N PRO A 62 -21.09 4.12 -1.57
CA PRO A 62 -22.14 4.56 -2.47
C PRO A 62 -22.15 6.10 -2.56
N VAL A 63 -22.41 6.61 -3.76
CA VAL A 63 -22.51 8.04 -4.02
C VAL A 63 -23.61 8.60 -3.12
N CYS A 64 -23.33 9.73 -2.45
CA CYS A 64 -24.36 10.44 -1.68
C CYS A 64 -25.52 10.86 -2.58
N GLY A 65 -26.68 11.12 -1.99
CA GLY A 65 -27.82 11.67 -2.72
C GLY A 65 -27.48 12.99 -3.40
N ASN A 66 -28.21 13.31 -4.47
CA ASN A 66 -28.03 14.56 -5.21
C ASN A 66 -28.26 15.75 -4.28
N ILE A 67 -27.38 16.75 -4.39
CA ILE A 67 -27.54 18.05 -3.75
C ILE A 67 -28.11 19.05 -4.74
N GLU A 68 -28.76 20.10 -4.24
CA GLU A 68 -29.22 21.20 -5.08
C GLU A 68 -28.05 22.06 -5.57
N PHE A 69 -28.19 22.67 -6.74
CA PHE A 69 -27.13 23.51 -7.32
C PHE A 69 -26.79 24.72 -6.44
N ASP A 70 -27.76 25.25 -5.70
CA ASP A 70 -27.55 26.34 -4.76
C ASP A 70 -26.54 25.98 -3.65
N ASP A 71 -26.49 24.72 -3.22
CA ASP A 71 -25.51 24.29 -2.22
C ASP A 71 -24.09 24.25 -2.78
N PHE A 72 -23.94 23.96 -4.08
CA PHE A 72 -22.65 24.08 -4.77
C PHE A 72 -22.22 25.54 -4.90
N MET A 73 -23.14 26.46 -5.25
CA MET A 73 -22.83 27.90 -5.32
C MET A 73 -22.45 28.51 -3.97
N LYS A 74 -22.95 27.96 -2.86
CA LYS A 74 -22.56 28.38 -1.50
C LYS A 74 -21.11 28.01 -1.17
N LEU A 75 -20.47 27.08 -1.88
CA LEU A 75 -19.09 26.67 -1.61
C LEU A 75 -18.09 27.52 -2.40
N ASP A 76 -17.14 28.14 -1.71
CA ASP A 76 -16.04 28.90 -2.34
C ASP A 76 -14.84 27.96 -2.54
N ILE A 77 -14.81 27.27 -3.68
CA ILE A 77 -13.71 26.38 -4.06
C ILE A 77 -12.65 27.18 -4.82
N ARG A 78 -11.42 27.20 -4.31
CA ARG A 78 -10.31 27.93 -4.92
C ARG A 78 -9.12 27.03 -5.16
N VAL A 79 -8.31 27.42 -6.13
CA VAL A 79 -7.00 26.83 -6.38
C VAL A 79 -5.96 27.71 -5.70
N GLY A 80 -5.11 27.11 -4.87
CA GLY A 80 -4.00 27.81 -4.23
C GLY A 80 -2.70 27.02 -4.36
N THR A 81 -1.59 27.74 -4.25
CA THR A 81 -0.24 27.16 -4.31
C THR A 81 0.24 26.84 -2.91
N VAL A 82 0.72 25.62 -2.69
CA VAL A 82 1.31 25.21 -1.41
C VAL A 82 2.69 25.85 -1.26
N LEU A 83 2.84 26.77 -0.30
CA LEU A 83 4.12 27.39 0.04
C LEU A 83 4.95 26.51 0.97
N GLU A 84 4.31 25.94 1.99
CA GLU A 84 4.96 25.05 2.96
C GLU A 84 4.02 23.90 3.33
N CYS A 85 4.57 22.69 3.44
CA CYS A 85 3.87 21.54 4.01
C CYS A 85 4.70 20.95 5.17
N LYS A 86 4.10 20.85 6.37
CA LYS A 86 4.75 20.30 7.57
C LYS A 86 3.92 19.19 8.18
N LYS A 87 4.57 18.16 8.72
CA LYS A 87 3.87 17.12 9.49
C LYS A 87 3.52 17.66 10.87
N VAL A 88 2.28 17.46 11.31
CA VAL A 88 1.83 17.96 12.61
C VAL A 88 2.42 17.07 13.73
N PRO A 89 3.13 17.64 14.71
CA PRO A 89 3.70 16.88 15.82
C PRO A 89 2.54 16.24 16.63
N LYS A 90 2.71 14.96 17.01
CA LYS A 90 1.68 14.12 17.66
C LYS A 90 0.50 13.71 16.76
N ALA A 91 0.60 13.85 15.44
CA ALA A 91 -0.45 13.45 14.51
C ALA A 91 0.09 12.75 13.26
N ASP A 92 0.17 11.43 13.31
CA ASP A 92 0.73 10.64 12.20
C ASP A 92 -0.09 10.70 10.90
N LYS A 93 -1.34 11.17 10.99
CA LYS A 93 -2.26 11.27 9.86
C LYS A 93 -2.45 12.70 9.33
N LEU A 94 -1.89 13.73 9.99
CA LEU A 94 -2.18 15.13 9.63
C LEU A 94 -0.95 15.84 9.06
N LEU A 95 -1.17 16.54 7.95
CA LEU A 95 -0.24 17.50 7.36
C LEU A 95 -0.84 18.90 7.49
N GLN A 96 0.01 19.87 7.83
CA GLN A 96 -0.29 21.29 7.86
C GLN A 96 0.25 21.93 6.59
N PHE A 97 -0.62 22.56 5.84
CA PHE A 97 -0.35 23.30 4.62
C PHE A 97 -0.45 24.78 4.87
N LYS A 98 0.50 25.52 4.33
CA LYS A 98 0.45 26.97 4.18
C LYS A 98 0.21 27.25 2.71
N ILE A 99 -1.01 27.66 2.36
CA ILE A 99 -1.45 27.84 0.98
C ILE A 99 -1.56 29.33 0.69
N ASP A 100 -1.06 29.73 -0.48
CA ASP A 100 -1.30 31.05 -1.05
C ASP A 100 -2.40 30.98 -2.11
N ASP A 101 -3.50 31.69 -1.86
CA ASP A 101 -4.63 31.84 -2.78
C ASP A 101 -4.53 33.12 -3.63
N GLY A 102 -3.40 33.83 -3.55
CA GLY A 102 -3.15 35.10 -4.23
C GLY A 102 -3.74 36.32 -3.52
N LEU A 103 -4.58 36.11 -2.50
CA LEU A 103 -5.16 37.19 -1.67
C LEU A 103 -4.55 37.18 -0.27
N LYS A 104 -4.47 36.01 0.35
CA LYS A 104 -3.95 35.82 1.69
C LYS A 104 -3.40 34.42 1.89
N THR A 105 -2.39 34.32 2.73
CA THR A 105 -1.87 33.03 3.14
C THR A 105 -2.78 32.41 4.20
N ARG A 106 -3.26 31.20 3.94
CA ARG A 106 -4.14 30.44 4.85
C ARG A 106 -3.44 29.20 5.38
N THR A 107 -3.82 28.78 6.58
CA THR A 107 -3.36 27.52 7.15
C THR A 107 -4.45 26.47 7.05
N ILE A 108 -4.15 25.34 6.40
CA ILE A 108 -5.09 24.22 6.22
C ILE A 108 -4.45 22.96 6.75
N VAL A 109 -5.22 22.16 7.50
CA VAL A 109 -4.75 20.88 8.05
C VAL A 109 -5.53 19.76 7.37
N SER A 110 -4.83 18.88 6.64
CA SER A 110 -5.45 17.77 5.91
C SER A 110 -4.94 16.41 6.38
N GLY A 111 -5.82 15.41 6.31
CA GLY A 111 -5.63 14.04 6.81
C GLY A 111 -4.89 13.09 5.87
N ILE A 112 -4.06 13.61 4.97
CA ILE A 112 -3.48 12.87 3.84
C ILE A 112 -2.02 12.41 4.08
N ALA A 113 -1.52 12.50 5.31
CA ALA A 113 -0.12 12.17 5.64
C ALA A 113 0.28 10.71 5.37
N LYS A 114 -0.68 9.81 5.17
CA LYS A 114 -0.44 8.39 4.83
C LYS A 114 -0.25 8.14 3.34
N CYS A 115 -0.75 9.05 2.50
CA CYS A 115 -0.77 8.88 1.05
C CYS A 115 0.30 9.74 0.36
N TYR A 116 0.71 10.85 0.99
CA TYR A 116 1.63 11.81 0.39
C TYR A 116 2.70 12.27 1.38
N ASN A 117 3.90 12.47 0.84
CA ASN A 117 5.00 13.10 1.56
C ASN A 117 4.89 14.63 1.49
N PRO A 118 5.29 15.37 2.54
CA PRO A 118 5.21 16.83 2.56
C PRO A 118 6.06 17.49 1.48
N GLU A 119 7.20 16.89 1.13
CA GLU A 119 8.12 17.39 0.11
C GLU A 119 7.49 17.36 -1.29
N GLU A 120 6.69 16.33 -1.60
CA GLU A 120 6.03 16.18 -2.89
C GLU A 120 4.86 17.15 -3.09
N LEU A 121 4.35 17.73 -2.01
CA LEU A 121 3.20 18.64 -2.03
C LEU A 121 3.60 20.11 -2.03
N THR A 122 4.85 20.43 -1.66
CA THR A 122 5.35 21.80 -1.66
C THR A 122 5.51 22.31 -3.08
N GLY A 123 4.98 23.50 -3.39
CA GLY A 123 4.98 24.08 -4.73
C GLY A 123 3.87 23.58 -5.67
N LYS A 124 3.05 22.61 -5.26
CA LYS A 124 1.91 22.16 -6.06
C LYS A 124 0.70 23.07 -5.87
N GLN A 125 -0.13 23.14 -6.91
CA GLN A 125 -1.44 23.76 -6.85
C GLN A 125 -2.47 22.73 -6.39
N ILE A 126 -3.28 23.10 -5.41
CA ILE A 126 -4.35 22.25 -4.86
C ILE A 126 -5.66 23.01 -4.78
N CYS A 127 -6.77 22.29 -4.98
CA CYS A 127 -8.11 22.81 -4.76
C CYS A 127 -8.46 22.66 -3.28
N PHE A 128 -9.02 23.71 -2.69
CA PHE A 128 -9.50 23.70 -1.31
C PHE A 128 -10.78 24.54 -1.19
N VAL A 129 -11.56 24.28 -0.13
CA VAL A 129 -12.75 25.07 0.18
C VAL A 129 -12.38 26.21 1.14
N ALA A 130 -12.51 27.46 0.69
CA ALA A 130 -12.01 28.66 1.36
C ALA A 130 -13.00 29.29 2.37
N ASN A 131 -14.27 28.91 2.31
CA ASN A 131 -15.35 29.49 3.12
C ASN A 131 -15.94 28.51 4.16
N LEU A 132 -15.21 27.45 4.50
CA LEU A 132 -15.56 26.59 5.64
C LEU A 132 -15.26 27.28 6.97
N ALA A 133 -16.07 26.98 7.98
CA ALA A 133 -15.82 27.46 9.34
C ALA A 133 -14.47 26.91 9.85
N PRO A 134 -13.62 27.76 10.45
CA PRO A 134 -12.31 27.34 10.92
C PRO A 134 -12.45 26.29 12.02
N ARG A 135 -11.71 25.19 11.90
CA ARG A 135 -11.76 24.08 12.86
C ARG A 135 -10.39 23.84 13.45
N THR A 136 -10.33 23.73 14.77
CA THR A 136 -9.10 23.38 15.48
C THR A 136 -8.85 21.88 15.43
N LEU A 137 -7.72 21.50 14.83
CA LEU A 137 -7.24 20.12 14.75
C LEU A 137 -5.90 20.05 15.48
N LYS A 138 -5.88 19.41 16.65
CA LYS A 138 -4.68 19.21 17.48
C LYS A 138 -3.90 20.51 17.76
N GLY A 139 -4.61 21.60 18.03
CA GLY A 139 -4.04 22.90 18.40
C GLY A 139 -3.71 23.82 17.22
N ILE A 140 -3.91 23.38 15.97
CA ILE A 140 -3.75 24.21 14.77
C ILE A 140 -5.15 24.55 14.24
N VAL A 141 -5.37 25.82 13.89
CA VAL A 141 -6.61 26.27 13.25
C VAL A 141 -6.53 25.95 11.75
N SER A 142 -7.44 25.11 11.25
CA SER A 142 -7.61 24.84 9.83
C SER A 142 -8.70 25.76 9.28
N GLU A 143 -8.34 26.62 8.33
CA GLU A 143 -9.23 27.61 7.70
C GLU A 143 -9.81 27.13 6.36
N GLY A 144 -9.86 25.81 6.18
CA GLY A 144 -10.34 25.16 4.97
C GLY A 144 -10.15 23.65 5.02
N MET A 145 -10.49 23.01 3.91
CA MET A 145 -10.33 21.57 3.67
C MET A 145 -9.90 21.32 2.23
#